data_AF-A0A316DAX1-F1
#
_entry.id   AF-A0A316DAX1-F1
#
_cell.length_a   1.000
_cell.length_b   1.000
_cell.length_c   1.000
_cell.angle_alpha   90.00
_cell.angle_beta   90.00
_cell.angle_gamma   90.00
#
_symmetry.space_group_name_H-M   'P 1'
#
loop_
_entity.id
_entity.type
_entity.pdbx_description
1 polymer ?
#
loop_
_entity_poly.entity_id
_entity_poly.type
_entity_poly.pdbx_seq_one_letter_code
_entity_poly.pdbx_strand_id
1 'polypeptide(L)'
;MYTMKKTLLALSLCLTLALTGCTSKPKPETIPLQPQQPVAHEPADQRLAPYSAMNTAFDVPNDWPTTQTGQGNWSGIDFINPADPNQKVSLVVSGCSGCAMNAEKAKTGVVEPDPFAVLPKNATDKTQADNHLTARYTLPTEPFPTYGAVLVLQDKPGADGKATYMGYATLQVTVPANQKDFADKILDSFRRP
;
A
#
# COMPACT_ATOMS: atom_id res chain seq x y z
N MET A 1 -4.47 0.20 50.51
CA MET A 1 -4.17 1.47 51.21
C MET A 1 -2.69 1.46 51.55
N TYR A 2 -1.87 2.21 50.82
CA TYR A 2 -0.57 2.68 51.32
C TYR A 2 -0.28 4.02 50.65
N THR A 3 -0.12 5.03 51.51
CA THR A 3 -0.07 6.45 51.20
C THR A 3 1.32 6.94 51.62
N MET A 4 2.10 7.54 50.71
CA MET A 4 3.24 8.40 51.07
C MET A 4 3.41 9.45 49.95
N LYS A 5 2.97 10.70 50.15
CA LYS A 5 3.60 11.85 50.83
C LYS A 5 4.89 12.40 50.16
N LYS A 6 4.67 13.49 49.42
CA LYS A 6 5.45 14.73 49.20
C LYS A 6 6.84 14.83 49.82
N THR A 7 7.79 15.34 49.02
CA THR A 7 8.83 16.28 49.48
C THR A 7 9.11 17.33 48.39
N LEU A 8 8.78 18.59 48.71
CA LEU A 8 9.30 19.80 48.06
C LEU A 8 10.73 20.03 48.57
N LEU A 9 11.63 20.47 47.70
CA LEU A 9 12.82 21.20 48.11
C LEU A 9 13.03 22.38 47.14
N ALA A 10 12.58 23.54 47.61
CA ALA A 10 13.07 24.83 47.15
C ALA A 10 14.42 25.07 47.83
N LEU A 11 15.43 25.50 47.08
CA LEU A 11 16.57 26.20 47.66
C LEU A 11 16.90 27.44 46.82
N SER A 12 17.15 28.50 47.56
CA SER A 12 17.21 29.90 47.19
C SER A 12 18.66 30.39 47.12
N LEU A 13 18.84 31.63 46.62
CA LEU A 13 20.04 32.49 46.65
C LEU A 13 21.19 32.07 45.69
N CYS A 14 21.92 32.96 45.02
CA CYS A 14 22.25 34.34 45.36
C CYS A 14 22.63 35.22 44.14
N LEU A 15 22.51 36.52 44.40
CA LEU A 15 22.81 37.75 43.66
C LEU A 15 24.22 37.85 43.00
N THR A 16 24.31 38.49 41.82
CA THR A 16 25.41 39.43 41.51
C THR A 16 25.02 40.38 40.38
N LEU A 17 24.96 41.68 40.68
CA LEU A 17 24.95 42.77 39.70
C LEU A 17 26.35 42.94 39.10
N ALA A 18 26.43 43.14 37.79
CA ALA A 18 27.48 43.94 37.17
C ALA A 18 26.93 44.65 35.93
N LEU A 19 26.92 45.98 35.98
CA LEU A 19 26.74 46.88 34.84
C LEU A 19 27.95 46.77 33.91
N THR A 20 27.74 46.71 32.59
CA THR A 20 28.39 47.56 31.56
C THR A 20 28.09 47.09 30.15
N GLY A 21 27.90 48.04 29.22
CA GLY A 21 28.08 47.83 27.79
C GLY A 21 26.81 47.78 26.95
N CYS A 22 26.17 48.93 26.72
CA CYS A 22 25.29 49.10 25.55
C CYS A 22 26.14 49.03 24.28
N THR A 23 26.23 47.85 23.68
CA THR A 23 26.44 47.71 22.23
C THR A 23 25.15 47.12 21.68
N SER A 24 24.42 47.92 20.92
CA SER A 24 23.20 47.49 20.25
C SER A 24 23.56 46.45 19.20
N LYS A 25 23.51 45.17 19.58
CA LYS A 25 23.44 44.06 18.62
C LYS A 25 22.23 44.30 17.72
N PRO A 26 22.37 44.15 16.38
CA PRO A 26 21.20 44.12 15.53
C PRO A 26 20.28 43.01 16.03
N LYS A 27 19.04 43.39 16.34
CA LYS A 27 17.95 42.48 16.67
C LYS A 27 17.94 41.39 15.59
N PRO A 28 18.03 40.09 15.91
CA PRO A 28 17.78 39.07 14.91
C PRO A 28 16.38 39.34 14.38
N GLU A 29 16.29 39.71 13.10
CA GLU A 29 15.03 39.75 12.39
C GLU A 29 14.40 38.37 12.60
N THR A 30 13.32 38.37 13.37
CA THR A 30 12.42 37.24 13.43
C THR A 30 11.80 37.21 12.05
N ILE A 31 12.43 36.47 11.14
CA ILE A 31 11.81 36.09 9.87
C ILE A 31 10.47 35.50 10.29
N PRO A 32 9.32 36.08 9.88
CA PRO A 32 8.05 35.45 10.12
C PRO A 32 8.21 34.03 9.58
N LEU A 33 8.00 33.02 10.41
CA LEU A 33 7.74 31.68 9.93
C LEU A 33 6.55 31.84 8.98
N GLN A 34 6.84 31.99 7.69
CA GLN A 34 5.87 31.75 6.65
C GLN A 34 5.29 30.39 7.03
N PRO A 35 3.96 30.27 7.21
CA PRO A 35 3.34 28.95 7.27
C PRO A 35 3.96 28.20 6.10
N GLN A 36 4.69 27.12 6.39
CA GLN A 36 5.22 26.28 5.34
C GLN A 36 4.00 25.86 4.55
N GLN A 37 3.84 26.50 3.39
CA GLN A 37 2.84 26.12 2.41
C GLN A 37 3.08 24.62 2.24
N PRO A 38 2.06 23.75 2.43
CA PRO A 38 2.24 22.33 2.24
C PRO A 38 2.97 22.18 0.92
N VAL A 39 4.17 21.62 0.94
CA VAL A 39 4.91 21.37 -0.29
C VAL A 39 3.94 20.53 -1.08
N ALA A 40 3.41 21.10 -2.16
CA ALA A 40 2.58 20.36 -3.08
C ALA A 40 3.52 19.28 -3.61
N HIS A 41 3.44 18.09 -3.00
CA HIS A 41 4.11 16.92 -3.51
C HIS A 41 3.61 16.80 -4.94
N GLU A 42 4.55 16.98 -5.86
CA GLU A 42 4.35 16.81 -7.29
C GLU A 42 3.55 15.52 -7.49
N PRO A 43 2.47 15.53 -8.30
CA PRO A 43 1.56 14.39 -8.39
C PRO A 43 2.36 13.14 -8.74
N ALA A 44 2.16 12.04 -7.99
CA ALA A 44 2.86 10.77 -8.12
C ALA A 44 2.79 10.10 -9.52
N ASP A 45 2.15 10.76 -10.48
CA ASP A 45 1.90 10.34 -11.86
C ASP A 45 3.14 10.30 -12.77
N GLN A 46 4.23 11.02 -12.46
CA GLN A 46 5.38 11.12 -13.38
C GLN A 46 6.50 10.07 -13.17
N ARG A 47 6.35 9.11 -12.25
CA ARG A 47 7.44 8.18 -11.89
C ARG A 47 7.06 6.69 -11.87
N LEU A 48 5.99 6.31 -12.54
CA LEU A 48 5.66 4.90 -12.70
C LEU A 48 6.65 4.25 -13.69
N ALA A 49 7.21 3.10 -13.29
CA ALA A 49 8.06 2.27 -14.13
C ALA A 49 7.52 0.84 -14.18
N PRO A 50 7.69 0.13 -15.31
CA PRO A 50 7.24 -1.25 -15.44
C PRO A 50 8.00 -2.16 -14.48
N TYR A 51 7.27 -3.02 -13.80
CA TYR A 51 7.78 -4.05 -12.91
C TYR A 51 7.16 -5.40 -13.28
N SER A 52 7.98 -6.45 -13.28
CA SER A 52 7.53 -7.81 -13.56
C SER A 52 8.09 -8.79 -12.53
N ALA A 53 7.21 -9.52 -11.88
CA ALA A 53 7.57 -10.58 -10.95
C ALA A 53 6.44 -11.61 -10.86
N MET A 54 6.77 -12.84 -10.48
CA MET A 54 5.78 -13.87 -10.13
C MET A 54 4.69 -14.10 -11.21
N ASN A 55 5.09 -14.09 -12.50
CA ASN A 55 4.18 -14.19 -13.65
C ASN A 55 3.13 -13.08 -13.76
N THR A 56 3.46 -11.90 -13.23
CA THR A 56 2.65 -10.69 -13.33
C THR A 56 3.51 -9.50 -13.75
N ALA A 57 2.87 -8.50 -14.34
CA ALA A 57 3.46 -7.22 -14.69
C ALA A 57 2.51 -6.09 -14.29
N PHE A 58 3.07 -4.99 -13.79
CA PHE A 58 2.36 -3.77 -13.42
C PHE A 58 3.36 -2.62 -13.32
N ASP A 59 2.88 -1.39 -13.39
CA ASP A 59 3.69 -0.20 -13.22
C ASP A 59 3.64 0.25 -11.76
N VAL A 60 4.76 0.72 -11.23
CA VAL A 60 4.93 1.08 -9.80
C VAL A 60 5.89 2.25 -9.67
N PRO A 61 5.81 3.08 -8.61
CA PRO A 61 6.79 4.14 -8.39
C PRO A 61 8.21 3.60 -8.34
N ASN A 62 9.09 4.14 -9.18
CA ASN A 62 10.46 3.66 -9.32
C ASN A 62 11.36 3.98 -8.10
N ASP A 63 10.92 4.88 -7.23
CA ASP A 63 11.63 5.35 -6.04
C ASP A 63 11.10 4.73 -4.73
N TRP A 64 10.09 3.85 -4.81
CA TRP A 64 9.57 3.16 -3.62
C TRP A 64 10.37 1.87 -3.35
N PRO A 65 11.08 1.76 -2.21
CA PRO A 65 11.82 0.56 -1.85
C PRO A 65 10.91 -0.66 -1.76
N THR A 66 11.44 -1.81 -2.20
CA THR A 66 10.74 -3.10 -2.17
C THR A 66 11.10 -3.94 -0.95
N THR A 67 10.12 -4.61 -0.37
CA THR A 67 10.32 -5.68 0.62
C THR A 67 9.61 -6.94 0.14
N GLN A 68 10.32 -8.07 0.09
CA GLN A 68 9.67 -9.34 -0.20
C GLN A 68 8.89 -9.82 1.03
N THR A 69 7.68 -10.29 0.79
CA THR A 69 6.81 -10.90 1.80
C THR A 69 6.39 -12.29 1.30
N GLY A 70 6.13 -13.23 2.19
CA GLY A 70 5.78 -14.59 1.76
C GLY A 70 6.19 -15.67 2.75
N GLN A 71 5.33 -16.69 2.88
CA GLN A 71 5.64 -17.94 3.58
C GLN A 71 4.85 -19.10 2.95
N GLY A 72 5.52 -20.18 2.57
CA GLY A 72 4.86 -21.38 2.04
C GLY A 72 4.25 -21.17 0.65
N ASN A 73 2.92 -21.34 0.52
CA ASN A 73 2.20 -21.40 -0.76
C ASN A 73 1.81 -20.03 -1.35
N TRP A 74 2.39 -18.96 -0.84
CA TRP A 74 2.20 -17.61 -1.38
C TRP A 74 3.50 -16.81 -1.29
N SER A 75 3.65 -15.86 -2.20
CA SER A 75 4.76 -14.92 -2.26
C SER A 75 4.20 -13.53 -2.55
N GLY A 76 4.94 -12.50 -2.19
CA GLY A 76 4.50 -11.13 -2.31
C GLY A 76 5.65 -10.14 -2.28
N ILE A 77 5.37 -8.93 -2.73
CA ILE A 77 6.30 -7.82 -2.76
C ILE A 77 5.52 -6.56 -2.40
N ASP A 78 6.04 -5.84 -1.41
CA ASP A 78 5.54 -4.53 -1.00
C ASP A 78 6.49 -3.45 -1.48
N PHE A 79 5.94 -2.39 -2.08
CA PHE A 79 6.61 -1.13 -2.39
C PHE A 79 6.06 -0.10 -1.42
N ILE A 80 6.92 0.53 -0.62
CA ILE A 80 6.50 1.43 0.46
C ILE A 80 7.02 2.83 0.15
N ASN A 81 6.17 3.84 0.21
CA ASN A 81 6.60 5.22 0.01
C ASN A 81 7.58 5.63 1.13
N PRO A 82 8.83 6.03 0.81
CA PRO A 82 9.81 6.40 1.82
C PRO A 82 9.44 7.69 2.58
N ALA A 83 8.55 8.52 2.03
CA ALA A 83 8.06 9.73 2.66
C ALA A 83 6.83 9.49 3.57
N ASP A 84 6.06 8.42 3.31
CA ASP A 84 4.85 8.10 4.08
C ASP A 84 4.59 6.58 4.06
N PRO A 85 4.92 5.84 5.14
CA PRO A 85 4.79 4.38 5.15
C PRO A 85 3.35 3.87 5.12
N ASN A 86 2.34 4.74 5.24
CA ASN A 86 0.94 4.36 5.04
C ASN A 86 0.57 4.25 3.55
N GLN A 87 1.42 4.78 2.66
CA GLN A 87 1.26 4.64 1.22
C GLN A 87 2.07 3.44 0.72
N LYS A 88 1.40 2.50 0.05
CA LYS A 88 2.06 1.28 -0.43
C LYS A 88 1.39 0.67 -1.65
N VAL A 89 2.17 -0.08 -2.42
CA VAL A 89 1.70 -1.01 -3.45
C VAL A 89 2.09 -2.43 -3.00
N SER A 90 1.13 -3.33 -2.87
CA SER A 90 1.34 -4.71 -2.42
C SER A 90 0.91 -5.67 -3.52
N LEU A 91 1.84 -6.49 -4.01
CA LEU A 91 1.54 -7.67 -4.83
C LEU A 91 1.55 -8.90 -3.94
N VAL A 92 0.52 -9.74 -4.05
CA VAL A 92 0.48 -11.08 -3.44
C VAL A 92 0.09 -12.08 -4.51
N VAL A 93 0.88 -13.12 -4.68
CA VAL A 93 0.62 -14.25 -5.57
C VAL A 93 0.46 -15.53 -4.76
N SER A 94 -0.64 -16.23 -4.96
CA SER A 94 -0.89 -17.54 -4.36
C SER A 94 -0.92 -18.61 -5.44
N GLY A 95 -0.13 -19.67 -5.26
CA GLY A 95 -0.15 -20.85 -6.12
C GLY A 95 -1.33 -21.79 -5.88
N CYS A 96 -2.30 -21.40 -5.03
CA CYS A 96 -3.45 -22.25 -4.75
C CYS A 96 -4.53 -22.13 -5.83
N SER A 97 -4.29 -22.78 -6.97
CA SER A 97 -5.31 -23.09 -7.97
C SER A 97 -6.35 -24.06 -7.38
N GLY A 98 -7.39 -23.54 -6.73
CA GLY A 98 -8.44 -24.36 -6.10
C GLY A 98 -8.98 -23.84 -4.78
N CYS A 99 -8.19 -23.06 -4.03
CA CYS A 99 -8.60 -22.59 -2.70
C CYS A 99 -9.86 -21.72 -2.70
N ALA A 100 -10.17 -21.11 -3.85
CA ALA A 100 -11.31 -20.23 -4.06
C ALA A 100 -12.18 -20.66 -5.25
N MET A 101 -12.07 -21.92 -5.68
CA MET A 101 -12.91 -22.46 -6.75
C MET A 101 -14.22 -23.03 -6.18
N ASN A 102 -15.23 -23.17 -7.03
CA ASN A 102 -16.42 -23.93 -6.67
C ASN A 102 -16.02 -25.39 -6.42
N ALA A 103 -16.01 -25.81 -5.15
CA ALA A 103 -15.55 -27.12 -4.72
C ALA A 103 -16.33 -28.27 -5.36
N GLU A 104 -17.62 -28.08 -5.66
CA GLU A 104 -18.46 -29.10 -6.31
C GLU A 104 -18.11 -29.24 -7.80
N LYS A 105 -17.91 -28.13 -8.51
CA LYS A 105 -17.45 -28.17 -9.90
C LYS A 105 -16.03 -28.76 -10.01
N ALA A 106 -15.14 -28.39 -9.09
CA ALA A 106 -13.79 -28.93 -9.02
C ALA A 106 -13.78 -30.45 -8.81
N LYS A 107 -14.66 -31.00 -7.96
CA LYS A 107 -14.83 -32.46 -7.79
C LYS A 107 -15.25 -33.17 -9.07
N THR A 108 -15.97 -32.49 -9.97
CA THR A 108 -16.38 -33.03 -11.28
C THR A 108 -15.35 -32.78 -12.39
N GLY A 109 -14.16 -32.25 -12.05
CA GLY A 109 -13.11 -31.94 -13.02
C GLY A 109 -13.34 -30.65 -13.82
N VAL A 110 -14.34 -29.85 -13.45
CA VAL A 110 -14.61 -28.53 -14.04
C VAL A 110 -13.90 -27.47 -13.20
N VAL A 111 -12.89 -26.85 -13.79
CA VAL A 111 -12.12 -25.78 -13.15
C VAL A 111 -12.61 -24.44 -13.69
N GLU A 112 -13.44 -23.76 -12.90
CA GLU A 112 -13.98 -22.43 -13.22
C GLU A 112 -13.53 -21.47 -12.12
N PRO A 113 -12.48 -20.67 -12.36
CA PRO A 113 -11.98 -19.73 -11.38
C PRO A 113 -12.92 -18.52 -11.30
N ASP A 114 -13.18 -18.08 -10.08
CA ASP A 114 -13.89 -16.84 -9.81
C ASP A 114 -12.93 -15.85 -9.12
N PRO A 115 -12.59 -14.71 -9.75
CA PRO A 115 -11.75 -13.69 -9.12
C PRO A 115 -12.42 -13.05 -7.89
N PHE A 116 -13.75 -13.12 -7.75
CA PHE A 116 -14.44 -12.63 -6.56
C PHE A 116 -14.29 -13.55 -5.34
N ALA A 117 -13.99 -14.83 -5.56
CA ALA A 117 -13.91 -15.81 -4.48
C ALA A 117 -12.69 -15.61 -3.56
N VAL A 118 -11.66 -14.87 -4.00
CA VAL A 118 -10.49 -14.51 -3.18
C VAL A 118 -10.58 -13.09 -2.59
N LEU A 119 -11.67 -12.37 -2.84
CA LEU A 119 -11.81 -11.01 -2.31
C LEU A 119 -11.97 -11.01 -0.79
N PRO A 120 -11.39 -10.02 -0.09
CA PRO A 120 -11.65 -9.82 1.33
C PRO A 120 -13.15 -9.62 1.60
N LYS A 121 -13.63 -10.12 2.74
CA LYS A 121 -15.08 -10.06 3.09
C LYS A 121 -15.65 -8.64 3.10
N ASN A 122 -14.85 -7.66 3.49
CA ASN A 122 -15.23 -6.25 3.59
C ASN A 122 -14.97 -5.45 2.30
N ALA A 123 -14.64 -6.10 1.18
CA ALA A 123 -14.47 -5.44 -0.11
C ALA A 123 -15.79 -4.80 -0.60
N THR A 124 -15.70 -3.57 -1.08
CA THR A 124 -16.77 -2.79 -1.74
C THR A 124 -16.43 -2.51 -3.20
N ASP A 125 -17.33 -1.85 -3.93
CA ASP A 125 -17.12 -1.37 -5.31
C ASP A 125 -16.58 -2.45 -6.26
N LYS A 126 -17.13 -3.67 -6.12
CA LYS A 126 -16.65 -4.84 -6.85
C LYS A 126 -17.06 -4.75 -8.31
N THR A 127 -16.09 -4.84 -9.21
CA THR A 127 -16.34 -4.95 -10.66
C THR A 127 -15.57 -6.13 -11.22
N GLN A 128 -16.13 -6.83 -12.20
CA GLN A 128 -15.44 -7.88 -12.94
C GLN A 128 -15.22 -7.42 -14.38
N ALA A 129 -14.07 -7.75 -14.95
CA ALA A 129 -13.83 -7.55 -16.38
C ALA A 129 -14.61 -8.57 -17.22
N ASP A 130 -14.91 -8.23 -18.47
CA ASP A 130 -15.68 -9.08 -19.39
C ASP A 130 -15.03 -10.45 -19.66
N ASN A 131 -13.71 -10.56 -19.46
CA ASN A 131 -13.00 -11.83 -19.59
C ASN A 131 -13.22 -12.77 -18.38
N HIS A 132 -13.93 -12.32 -17.35
CA HIS A 132 -14.18 -13.02 -16.08
C HIS A 132 -12.94 -13.44 -15.26
N LEU A 133 -11.74 -13.06 -15.69
CA LEU A 133 -10.47 -13.43 -15.04
C LEU A 133 -9.90 -12.31 -14.16
N THR A 134 -10.50 -11.12 -14.23
CA THR A 134 -10.03 -9.96 -13.47
C THR A 134 -11.18 -9.34 -12.68
N ALA A 135 -10.90 -8.96 -11.44
CA ALA A 135 -11.82 -8.20 -10.60
C ALA A 135 -11.13 -6.98 -10.00
N ARG A 136 -11.89 -5.91 -9.75
CA ARG A 136 -11.49 -4.77 -8.91
C ARG A 136 -12.36 -4.65 -7.68
N TYR A 137 -11.82 -3.99 -6.67
CA TYR A 137 -12.50 -3.74 -5.40
C TYR A 137 -11.85 -2.59 -4.64
N THR A 138 -12.57 -2.09 -3.63
CA THR A 138 -12.05 -1.14 -2.64
C THR A 138 -12.13 -1.76 -1.24
N LEU A 139 -11.19 -1.44 -0.35
CA LEU A 139 -11.24 -1.73 1.08
C LEU A 139 -11.20 -0.43 1.89
N PRO A 140 -12.02 -0.33 2.96
CA PRO A 140 -11.92 0.76 3.93
C PRO A 140 -10.74 0.51 4.89
N THR A 141 -9.53 0.61 4.36
CA THR A 141 -8.29 0.53 5.14
C THR A 141 -8.01 1.89 5.80
N GLU A 142 -7.34 1.88 6.95
CA GLU A 142 -6.93 3.09 7.67
C GLU A 142 -5.40 3.18 7.68
N PRO A 143 -4.81 4.39 7.56
CA PRO A 143 -5.48 5.70 7.45
C PRO A 143 -5.99 6.02 6.03
N PHE A 144 -5.68 5.18 5.06
CA PHE A 144 -6.01 5.39 3.65
C PHE A 144 -6.74 4.17 3.07
N PRO A 145 -7.73 4.39 2.18
CA PRO A 145 -8.38 3.28 1.51
C PRO A 145 -7.38 2.46 0.69
N THR A 146 -7.70 1.19 0.48
CA THR A 146 -6.93 0.33 -0.43
C THR A 146 -7.76 0.03 -1.65
N TYR A 147 -7.23 0.33 -2.83
CA TYR A 147 -7.79 -0.05 -4.12
C TYR A 147 -7.11 -1.33 -4.58
N GLY A 148 -7.88 -2.31 -5.04
CA GLY A 148 -7.33 -3.62 -5.37
C GLY A 148 -7.81 -4.16 -6.70
N ALA A 149 -6.95 -4.99 -7.30
CA ALA A 149 -7.29 -5.83 -8.43
C ALA A 149 -6.86 -7.28 -8.15
N VAL A 150 -7.66 -8.23 -8.62
CA VAL A 150 -7.36 -9.66 -8.63
C VAL A 150 -7.24 -10.09 -10.07
N LEU A 151 -6.20 -10.88 -10.37
CA LEU A 151 -5.97 -11.57 -11.62
C LEU A 151 -5.95 -13.07 -11.37
N VAL A 152 -6.78 -13.82 -12.09
CA VAL A 152 -6.67 -15.27 -12.17
C VAL A 152 -5.45 -15.61 -13.03
N LEU A 153 -4.52 -16.37 -12.47
CA LEU A 153 -3.34 -16.84 -13.20
C LEU A 153 -3.71 -18.10 -13.98
N GLN A 154 -3.77 -17.97 -15.29
CA GLN A 154 -4.00 -19.09 -16.21
C GLN A 154 -2.66 -19.59 -16.75
N ASP A 155 -2.43 -20.90 -16.82
CA ASP A 155 -1.33 -21.48 -17.58
C ASP A 155 -1.67 -21.50 -19.08
N LYS A 156 -0.69 -21.80 -19.94
CA LYS A 156 -0.98 -22.03 -21.36
C LYS A 156 -1.97 -23.19 -21.51
N PRO A 157 -2.94 -23.10 -22.44
CA PRO A 157 -3.84 -24.21 -22.71
C PRO A 157 -3.05 -25.48 -23.04
N GLY A 158 -3.48 -26.61 -22.48
CA GLY A 158 -2.89 -27.92 -22.77
C GLY A 158 -3.17 -28.38 -24.20
N ALA A 159 -2.62 -29.54 -24.58
CA ALA A 159 -2.87 -30.17 -25.88
C ALA A 159 -4.36 -30.52 -26.13
N ASP A 160 -5.16 -30.56 -25.06
CA ASP A 160 -6.61 -30.75 -25.07
C ASP A 160 -7.40 -29.44 -25.25
N GLY A 161 -6.71 -28.31 -25.41
CA GLY A 161 -7.29 -26.98 -25.57
C GLY A 161 -7.88 -26.39 -24.29
N LYS A 162 -7.72 -27.05 -23.14
CA LYS A 162 -8.30 -26.58 -21.86
C LYS A 162 -7.34 -25.66 -21.14
N ALA A 163 -7.89 -24.58 -20.59
CA ALA A 163 -7.19 -23.70 -19.67
C ALA A 163 -6.84 -24.45 -18.38
N THR A 164 -5.56 -24.46 -18.00
CA THR A 164 -5.15 -24.81 -16.64
C THR A 164 -4.99 -23.51 -15.86
N TYR A 165 -5.32 -23.49 -14.57
CA TYR A 165 -5.14 -22.32 -13.72
C TYR A 165 -4.10 -22.62 -12.66
N MET A 166 -3.25 -21.63 -12.37
CA MET A 166 -2.09 -21.74 -11.49
C MET A 166 -2.31 -21.04 -10.14
N GLY A 167 -3.36 -20.23 -10.04
CA GLY A 167 -3.72 -19.54 -8.81
C GLY A 167 -4.21 -18.13 -9.06
N TYR A 168 -3.91 -17.23 -8.14
CA TYR A 168 -4.38 -15.85 -8.16
C TYR A 168 -3.24 -14.89 -7.82
N ALA A 169 -3.28 -13.72 -8.45
CA ALA A 169 -2.45 -12.60 -8.08
C ALA A 169 -3.36 -11.43 -7.67
N THR A 170 -3.01 -10.77 -6.58
CA THR A 170 -3.72 -9.62 -6.04
C THR A 170 -2.75 -8.45 -5.98
N LEU A 171 -3.09 -7.37 -6.67
CA LEU A 171 -2.39 -6.09 -6.57
C LEU A 171 -3.25 -5.13 -5.74
N GLN A 172 -2.67 -4.52 -4.73
CA GLN A 172 -3.32 -3.56 -3.84
C GLN A 172 -2.52 -2.26 -3.82
N VAL A 173 -3.22 -1.13 -3.85
CA VAL A 173 -2.65 0.21 -3.76
C VAL A 173 -3.35 0.94 -2.62
N THR A 174 -2.61 1.23 -1.56
CA THR A 174 -3.07 2.00 -0.41
C THR A 174 -2.53 3.41 -0.53
N VAL A 175 -3.39 4.39 -0.76
CA VAL A 175 -3.04 5.81 -0.93
C VAL A 175 -4.17 6.72 -0.48
N PRO A 176 -3.89 7.99 -0.12
CA PRO A 176 -4.93 8.97 0.18
C PRO A 176 -6.06 8.98 -0.86
N ALA A 177 -7.31 9.16 -0.42
CA ALA A 177 -8.47 9.09 -1.32
C ALA A 177 -8.42 10.12 -2.47
N ASN A 178 -7.72 11.24 -2.30
CA ASN A 178 -7.49 12.24 -3.35
C ASN A 178 -6.41 11.82 -4.37
N GLN A 179 -5.82 10.64 -4.23
CA GLN A 179 -4.86 10.04 -5.17
C GLN A 179 -5.44 8.78 -5.84
N LYS A 180 -6.76 8.67 -5.95
CA LYS A 180 -7.41 7.53 -6.61
C LYS A 180 -6.93 7.34 -8.06
N ASP A 181 -6.73 8.43 -8.81
CA ASP A 181 -6.26 8.33 -10.21
C ASP A 181 -4.88 7.69 -10.32
N PHE A 182 -4.01 7.93 -9.35
CA PHE A 182 -2.70 7.28 -9.26
C PHE A 182 -2.84 5.77 -8.99
N ALA A 183 -3.73 5.39 -8.08
CA ALA A 183 -4.04 3.99 -7.83
C ALA A 183 -4.65 3.31 -9.07
N ASP A 184 -5.56 3.97 -9.76
CA ASP A 184 -6.21 3.45 -10.98
C ASP A 184 -5.17 3.19 -12.08
N LYS A 185 -4.19 4.09 -12.29
CA LYS A 185 -3.10 3.87 -13.26
C LYS A 185 -2.28 2.62 -12.98
N ILE A 186 -1.92 2.40 -11.71
CA ILE A 186 -1.21 1.19 -11.29
C ILE A 186 -2.08 -0.05 -11.55
N LEU A 187 -3.36 -0.01 -11.15
CA LEU A 187 -4.28 -1.14 -11.33
C LEU A 187 -4.65 -1.40 -12.81
N ASP A 188 -4.64 -0.38 -13.67
CA ASP A 188 -4.86 -0.49 -15.13
C ASP A 188 -3.69 -1.18 -15.82
N SER A 189 -2.48 -1.00 -15.30
CA SER A 189 -1.28 -1.66 -15.83
C SER A 189 -1.18 -3.15 -15.45
N PHE A 190 -1.96 -3.63 -14.47
CA PHE A 190 -1.84 -4.95 -13.88
C PHE A 190 -2.29 -6.05 -14.85
N ARG A 191 -1.35 -6.92 -15.22
CA ARG A 191 -1.55 -7.95 -16.24
C ARG A 191 -0.63 -9.14 -16.03
N ARG A 192 -0.85 -10.19 -16.83
CA ARG A 192 0.16 -11.22 -17.08
C ARG A 192 1.16 -10.67 -18.11
N PRO A 193 2.48 -10.88 -17.94
CA PRO A 193 3.49 -10.49 -18.92
C PRO A 193 3.33 -11.22 -20.26
#